data_AF-A0AAP9XU09-F1
#
_entry.id   AF-A0AAP9XU09-F1
#
_cell.length_a   1.000
_cell.length_b   1.000
_cell.length_c   1.000
_cell.angle_alpha   90.00
_cell.angle_beta   90.00
_cell.angle_gamma   90.00
#
_symmetry.space_group_name_H-M   'P 1'
#
loop_
_entity.id
_entity.type
_entity.pdbx_description
1 polymer ?
#
loop_
_entity_poly.entity_id
_entity_poly.type
_entity_poly.pdbx_seq_one_letter_code
_entity_poly.pdbx_strand_id
1 'polypeptide(L)'
;MTKEYYLKNISLGFIWAAIFILTWFDDKDKIFLVSSLSIINAILFPFSRLFLESVLSKFISEKFKANRSTKNTSAENGLFAIFYTISFIFTPLIIIILLTCKAVKSSR
;
A
#
# COMPACT_ATOMS: atom_id res chain seq x y z
N MET A 1 -4.50 -7.36 12.36
CA MET A 1 -4.08 -5.96 12.15
C MET A 1 -4.25 -5.22 13.46
N THR A 2 -3.22 -4.54 13.96
CA THR A 2 -3.33 -3.71 15.17
C THR A 2 -3.87 -2.31 14.80
N LYS A 3 -4.51 -1.62 15.75
CA LYS A 3 -5.03 -0.26 15.54
C LYS A 3 -3.90 0.72 15.20
N GLU A 4 -2.78 0.62 15.91
CA GLU A 4 -1.59 1.45 15.68
C GLU A 4 -1.03 1.29 14.26
N TYR A 5 -0.92 0.04 13.78
CA TYR A 5 -0.49 -0.23 12.41
C TYR A 5 -1.43 0.42 11.39
N TYR A 6 -2.74 0.31 11.61
CA TYR A 6 -3.72 0.92 10.71
C TYR A 6 -3.58 2.44 10.65
N LEU A 7 -3.50 3.11 11.81
CA LEU A 7 -3.39 4.58 11.90
C LEU A 7 -2.09 5.10 11.28
N LYS A 8 -0.97 4.40 11.48
CA LYS A 8 0.30 4.75 10.84
C LYS A 8 0.22 4.66 9.32
N ASN A 9 -0.45 3.63 8.81
CA ASN A 9 -0.52 3.35 7.38
C ASN A 9 -1.57 4.18 6.65
N ILE A 10 -2.71 4.47 7.27
CA ILE A 10 -3.73 5.31 6.64
C ILE A 10 -3.20 6.74 6.46
N SER A 11 -2.40 7.24 7.41
CA SER A 11 -1.72 8.53 7.29
C SER A 11 -0.81 8.59 6.06
N LEU A 12 -0.03 7.52 5.81
CA LEU A 12 0.78 7.38 4.60
C LEU A 12 -0.08 7.28 3.33
N GLY A 13 -1.22 6.58 3.40
CA GLY A 13 -2.18 6.50 2.29
C GLY A 13 -2.72 7.89 1.90
N PHE A 14 -3.04 8.73 2.87
CA PHE A 14 -3.49 10.10 2.62
C PHE A 14 -2.38 11.01 2.08
N ILE A 15 -1.12 10.82 2.48
CA ILE A 15 0.01 11.51 1.87
C ILE A 15 0.10 11.17 0.38
N TRP A 16 0.01 9.90 0.02
CA TRP A 16 0.01 9.48 -1.38
C TRP A 16 -1.21 9.98 -2.15
N ALA A 17 -2.40 9.97 -1.54
CA ALA A 17 -3.60 10.53 -2.15
C ALA A 17 -3.43 12.02 -2.44
N ALA A 18 -2.87 12.80 -1.51
CA ALA A 18 -2.60 14.22 -1.72
C ALA A 18 -1.63 14.44 -2.89
N ILE A 19 -0.53 13.67 -2.97
CA ILE A 19 0.42 13.74 -4.09
C ILE A 19 -0.28 13.45 -5.42
N PHE A 20 -1.11 12.40 -5.48
CA PHE A 20 -1.86 12.04 -6.67
C PHE A 20 -2.87 13.12 -7.07
N ILE A 21 -3.63 13.67 -6.12
CA ILE A 21 -4.60 14.74 -6.40
C ILE A 21 -3.90 15.98 -6.93
N LEU A 22 -2.79 16.40 -6.31
CA LEU A 22 -2.02 17.58 -6.74
C LEU A 22 -1.42 17.41 -8.13
N THR A 23 -1.02 16.19 -8.50
CA THR A 23 -0.42 15.92 -9.82
C THR A 23 -1.46 16.02 -10.96
N TRP A 24 -2.74 15.80 -10.67
CA TRP A 24 -3.83 15.87 -11.65
C TRP A 24 -4.81 17.02 -11.40
N PHE A 25 -4.45 18.00 -10.54
CA PHE A 25 -5.34 19.08 -10.13
C PHE A 25 -5.79 19.99 -11.27
N ASP A 26 -4.93 20.21 -12.27
CA ASP A 26 -5.23 21.12 -13.39
C ASP A 26 -6.27 20.55 -14.37
N ASP A 27 -6.49 19.23 -14.36
CA ASP A 27 -7.45 18.55 -15.24
C ASP A 27 -8.83 18.49 -14.56
N LYS A 28 -9.65 19.52 -14.78
CA LYS A 28 -10.98 19.68 -14.16
C LYS A 28 -11.94 18.53 -14.46
N ASP A 29 -11.79 17.86 -15.60
CA ASP A 29 -12.65 16.74 -15.98
C ASP A 29 -12.28 15.47 -15.21
N LYS A 30 -10.99 15.32 -14.88
CA LYS A 30 -10.47 14.13 -14.19
C LYS A 30 -10.33 14.32 -12.68
N ILE A 31 -10.29 15.54 -12.17
CA ILE A 31 -9.99 15.82 -10.77
C ILE A 31 -10.99 15.18 -9.81
N PHE A 32 -12.29 15.15 -10.17
CA PHE A 32 -13.32 14.51 -9.35
C PHE A 32 -13.09 13.00 -9.24
N LEU A 33 -12.80 12.35 -10.38
CA LEU A 33 -12.56 10.90 -10.43
C LEU A 33 -11.24 10.53 -9.74
N VAL A 34 -10.17 11.26 -10.02
CA VAL A 34 -8.86 11.03 -9.40
C VAL A 34 -8.93 11.25 -7.89
N SER A 35 -9.63 12.30 -7.43
CA SER A 35 -9.76 12.58 -6.00
C SER A 35 -10.56 11.52 -5.27
N SER A 36 -11.72 11.14 -5.80
CA SER A 36 -12.55 10.10 -5.19
C SER A 36 -11.82 8.76 -5.12
N LEU A 37 -11.17 8.34 -6.22
CA LEU A 37 -10.40 7.10 -6.26
C LEU A 37 -9.19 7.15 -5.31
N SER A 38 -8.49 8.28 -5.23
CA SER A 38 -7.33 8.45 -4.34
C SER A 38 -7.72 8.38 -2.87
N ILE A 39 -8.86 8.97 -2.49
CA ILE A 39 -9.38 8.89 -1.11
C ILE A 39 -9.78 7.45 -0.76
N ILE A 40 -10.48 6.75 -1.66
CA ILE A 40 -10.85 5.34 -1.47
C ILE A 40 -9.58 4.48 -1.32
N ASN A 41 -8.58 4.70 -2.17
CA ASN A 41 -7.30 4.02 -2.10
C ASN A 41 -6.58 4.29 -0.78
N ALA A 42 -6.59 5.53 -0.27
CA ALA A 42 -5.98 5.87 1.02
C ALA A 42 -6.59 5.08 2.19
N ILE A 43 -7.92 4.92 2.20
CA ILE A 43 -8.64 4.17 3.24
C ILE A 43 -8.31 2.67 3.17
N LEU A 44 -8.18 2.14 1.94
CA LEU A 44 -7.89 0.72 1.69
C LEU A 44 -6.40 0.36 1.75
N PHE A 45 -5.52 1.35 1.66
CA PHE A 45 -4.07 1.19 1.61
C PHE A 45 -3.48 0.34 2.75
N PRO A 46 -3.89 0.48 4.03
CA PRO A 46 -3.38 -0.35 5.11
C PRO A 46 -3.61 -1.85 4.90
N PHE A 47 -4.74 -2.23 4.27
CA PHE A 47 -5.06 -3.63 3.98
C PHE A 47 -4.22 -4.16 2.82
N SER A 48 -4.08 -3.36 1.76
CA SER A 48 -3.22 -3.67 0.61
C SER A 48 -1.77 -3.89 1.05
N ARG A 49 -1.23 -2.97 1.86
CA ARG A 49 0.12 -3.05 2.40
C ARG A 49 0.31 -4.28 3.27
N LEU A 50 -0.60 -4.56 4.21
CA LEU A 50 -0.50 -5.72 5.08
C LEU A 50 -0.52 -7.03 4.29
N PHE A 51 -1.32 -7.09 3.23
CA PHE A 51 -1.34 -8.24 2.33
C PHE A 51 -0.01 -8.43 1.61
N LEU A 52 0.53 -7.38 0.99
CA LEU A 52 1.83 -7.43 0.31
C LEU A 52 2.96 -7.79 1.26
N GLU A 53 3.00 -7.21 2.46
CA GLU A 53 3.98 -7.58 3.50
C GLU A 53 3.86 -9.06 3.86
N SER A 54 2.65 -9.58 3.98
CA SER A 54 2.41 -11.01 4.25
C SER A 54 2.88 -11.90 3.10
N VAL A 55 2.64 -11.50 1.85
CA VAL A 55 3.11 -12.23 0.65
C VAL A 55 4.64 -12.19 0.59
N LEU A 56 5.24 -11.01 0.68
CA LEU A 56 6.69 -10.81 0.68
C LEU A 56 7.38 -11.61 1.79
N SER A 57 6.78 -11.68 2.98
CA SER A 57 7.35 -12.43 4.10
C SER A 57 7.52 -13.93 3.80
N LYS A 58 6.75 -14.49 2.85
CA LYS A 58 6.90 -15.88 2.41
C LYS A 58 8.05 -16.10 1.43
N PHE A 59 8.48 -15.04 0.74
CA PHE A 59 9.54 -15.10 -0.28
C PHE A 59 10.89 -14.58 0.21
N ILE A 60 10.89 -13.74 1.26
CA ILE A 60 12.11 -13.16 1.82
C ILE A 60 12.76 -14.16 2.80
N SER A 61 14.04 -14.47 2.59
CA SER A 61 14.84 -15.30 3.52
C SER A 61 15.02 -14.63 4.90
N GLU A 62 15.02 -15.42 5.97
CA GLU A 62 15.29 -14.95 7.34
C GLU A 62 16.63 -14.19 7.47
N LYS A 63 17.65 -14.55 6.66
CA LYS A 63 18.92 -13.80 6.61
C LYS A 63 18.76 -12.38 6.07
N PHE A 64 17.88 -12.20 5.09
CA PHE A 64 17.58 -10.90 4.51
C PHE A 64 16.74 -10.04 5.46
N LYS A 65 15.85 -10.68 6.23
CA LYS A 65 15.05 -10.05 7.29
C LYS A 65 15.92 -9.54 8.45
N ALA A 66 16.94 -10.32 8.84
CA ALA A 66 17.91 -9.92 9.87
C ALA A 66 18.79 -8.74 9.41
N ASN A 67 19.33 -8.79 8.19
CA ASN A 67 20.14 -7.68 7.64
C ASN A 67 19.37 -6.37 7.45
N ARG A 68 18.08 -6.46 7.09
CA ARG A 68 17.17 -5.30 6.97
C ARG A 68 16.99 -4.54 8.29
N SER A 69 17.14 -5.20 9.44
CA SER A 69 17.00 -4.54 10.74
C SER A 69 18.21 -3.66 11.10
N THR A 70 19.33 -3.83 10.42
CA THR A 70 20.64 -3.35 10.91
C THR A 70 21.29 -2.29 10.03
N LYS A 71 20.81 -2.05 8.80
CA LYS A 71 21.43 -1.13 7.84
C LYS A 71 20.42 -0.22 7.15
N ASN A 72 20.06 0.91 7.77
CA ASN A 72 19.27 1.95 7.07
C ASN A 72 20.15 2.71 6.07
N THR A 73 20.27 2.21 4.84
CA THR A 73 20.98 2.91 3.75
C THR A 73 20.02 3.75 2.91
N SER A 74 20.52 4.81 2.27
CA SER A 74 19.71 5.68 1.39
C SER A 74 19.00 4.89 0.27
N ALA A 75 19.66 3.86 -0.27
CA ALA A 75 19.09 2.98 -1.29
C ALA A 75 17.86 2.20 -0.77
N GLU A 76 17.87 1.76 0.49
CA GLU A 76 16.74 1.06 1.10
C GLU A 76 15.52 1.99 1.26
N ASN A 77 15.74 3.24 1.66
CA ASN A 77 14.68 4.24 1.75
C ASN A 77 14.01 4.50 0.39
N GLY A 78 14.79 4.57 -0.69
CA GLY A 78 14.27 4.68 -2.05
C GLY A 78 13.43 3.46 -2.46
N LEU A 79 13.89 2.25 -2.14
CA LEU A 79 13.15 1.02 -2.39
C LEU A 79 11.82 0.99 -1.60
N PHE A 80 11.80 1.49 -0.37
CA PHE A 80 10.57 1.65 0.41
C PHE A 80 9.60 2.63 -0.24
N ALA A 81 10.09 3.78 -0.71
CA ALA A 81 9.25 4.74 -1.42
C ALA A 81 8.60 4.10 -2.64
N ILE A 82 9.37 3.41 -3.48
CA ILE A 82 8.85 2.67 -4.66
C ILE A 82 7.82 1.62 -4.23
N PHE A 83 8.12 0.84 -3.20
CA PHE A 83 7.19 -0.16 -2.68
C PHE A 83 5.87 0.47 -2.22
N TYR A 84 5.92 1.64 -1.56
CA TYR A 84 4.72 2.36 -1.14
C TYR A 84 3.93 2.91 -2.32
N THR A 85 4.60 3.47 -3.32
CA THR A 85 3.95 3.97 -4.55
C THR A 85 3.21 2.85 -5.26
N ILE A 86 3.88 1.71 -5.50
CA ILE A 86 3.28 0.54 -6.14
C ILE A 86 2.12 0.02 -5.30
N SER A 87 2.29 -0.09 -3.99
CA SER A 87 1.22 -0.55 -3.09
C SER A 87 -0.02 0.35 -3.17
N PHE A 88 0.15 1.66 -3.30
CA PHE A 88 -0.94 2.63 -3.41
C PHE A 88 -1.65 2.53 -4.76
N ILE A 89 -0.90 2.60 -5.87
CA ILE A 89 -1.44 2.53 -7.24
C ILE A 89 -2.22 1.22 -7.46
N PHE A 90 -1.67 0.10 -7.00
CA PHE A 90 -2.28 -1.22 -7.18
C PHE A 90 -3.27 -1.60 -6.07
N THR A 91 -3.60 -0.69 -5.14
CA THR A 91 -4.53 -0.99 -4.02
C THR A 91 -5.85 -1.61 -4.49
N PRO A 92 -6.55 -1.12 -5.54
CA PRO A 92 -7.79 -1.75 -6.00
C PRO A 92 -7.61 -3.22 -6.40
N LEU A 93 -6.56 -3.51 -7.19
CA LEU A 93 -6.26 -4.87 -7.65
C LEU A 93 -5.85 -5.78 -6.48
N ILE A 94 -5.06 -5.27 -5.55
CA ILE A 94 -4.61 -6.03 -4.37
C ILE A 94 -5.80 -6.36 -3.47
N ILE A 95 -6.74 -5.45 -3.29
CA ILE A 95 -7.96 -5.69 -2.51
C ILE A 95 -8.83 -6.75 -3.16
N ILE A 96 -9.01 -6.71 -4.49
CA ILE A 96 -9.74 -7.75 -5.22
C ILE A 96 -9.10 -9.12 -4.99
N ILE A 97 -7.79 -9.24 -5.12
CA ILE A 97 -7.05 -10.49 -4.86
C ILE A 97 -7.26 -10.96 -3.41
N LEU A 98 -7.14 -10.06 -2.44
CA LEU A 98 -7.34 -10.36 -1.02
C LEU A 98 -8.76 -10.88 -0.74
N LEU A 99 -9.78 -10.27 -1.33
CA LEU A 99 -11.18 -10.68 -1.17
C LEU A 99 -11.41 -12.06 -1.79
N THR A 100 -10.89 -12.32 -2.99
CA THR A 100 -10.97 -13.62 -3.66
C THR A 100 -10.29 -14.71 -2.82
N CYS A 101 -9.09 -14.45 -2.29
CA CYS A 101 -8.41 -15.41 -1.40
C CYS A 101 -9.22 -15.72 -0.14
N LYS A 102 -9.89 -14.71 0.45
CA LYS A 102 -10.76 -14.92 1.62
C LYS A 102 -12.01 -15.71 1.27
N ALA A 103 -12.66 -15.41 0.15
CA ALA A 103 -13.84 -16.12 -0.33
C ALA A 103 -13.55 -17.61 -0.58
N VAL A 104 -12.43 -17.92 -1.26
CA VAL A 104 -12.01 -19.31 -1.50
C VAL A 104 -11.74 -20.05 -0.18
N LYS A 105 -11.11 -19.40 0.79
CA LYS A 105 -10.84 -20.01 2.10
C LYS A 105 -12.11 -20.27 2.91
N SER A 106 -13.13 -19.42 2.78
CA SER A 106 -14.41 -19.57 3.50
C SER A 106 -15.31 -20.68 2.95
N SER A 107 -15.05 -21.15 1.73
CA SER A 107 -15.82 -22.20 1.06
C SER A 107 -15.29 -23.63 1.33
N ARG A 108 -14.15 -23.74 2.03
CA ARG A 108 -13.55 -25.01 2.48
C ARG A 108 -13.74 -25.17 3.97
#